data_AF-A0A0C9S5H5-F1
#
_entry.id   AF-A0A0C9S5H5-F1
#
_cell.length_a   1.000
_cell.length_b   1.000
_cell.length_c   1.000
_cell.angle_alpha   90.00
_cell.angle_beta   90.00
_cell.angle_gamma   90.00
#
_symmetry.space_group_name_H-M   'P 1'
#
loop_
_entity.id
_entity.type
_entity.pdbx_description
1 polymer ?
#
loop_
_entity_poly.entity_id
_entity_poly.type
_entity_poly.pdbx_seq_one_letter_code
_entity_poly.pdbx_strand_id
1 'polypeptide(L)'
;MKASVAVAVVFVQLVACYPNLGYVGNQTFHYRFFNSVPGVVHTYPESEHTIESLTGTLPAEWQNVSTKRSNLIEIAKKLNLTKLVEAIIKVGLAGLLNHEGPFTLFGPTNEAFENVPGYCRYVPLKYVIKHHIALGAHKESEFKNNLLLDSFVPGRKLRINIYPQTHSVTVSGRNITNTDNVASNGVIHVLSEVICTLFKGSAAFELGRCRAYSVLDALIKTAGLYDALDGDGPFTVFAPTDKAFSKLSPDLINKLKSNVTALKEVLLYH
;
A
#
# COMPACT_ATOMS: atom_id res chain seq x y z
N MET A 1 -59.41 16.67 6.96
CA MET A 1 -58.84 15.49 7.67
C MET A 1 -58.41 14.50 6.59
N LYS A 2 -57.18 14.01 6.43
CA LYS A 2 -55.98 13.91 7.28
C LYS A 2 -54.73 14.26 6.46
N ALA A 3 -53.69 14.73 7.14
CA ALA A 3 -52.34 14.95 6.63
C ALA A 3 -51.45 13.71 6.82
N SER A 4 -50.46 13.51 5.94
CA SER A 4 -49.17 12.83 6.19
C SER A 4 -48.22 13.22 5.04
N VAL A 5 -47.33 14.19 5.24
CA VAL A 5 -45.92 14.08 5.68
C VAL A 5 -45.02 13.38 4.66
N ALA A 6 -44.08 14.15 4.10
CA ALA A 6 -43.04 13.74 3.18
C ALA A 6 -41.84 13.11 3.92
N VAL A 7 -41.13 12.20 3.24
CA VAL A 7 -39.70 11.97 3.51
C VAL A 7 -38.98 11.91 2.16
N ALA A 8 -38.20 12.97 1.91
CA ALA A 8 -37.20 13.01 0.85
C ALA A 8 -35.98 12.19 1.30
N VAL A 9 -35.51 11.28 0.45
CA VAL A 9 -34.15 10.73 0.58
C VAL A 9 -33.34 11.27 -0.58
N VAL A 10 -32.53 12.27 -0.24
CA VAL A 10 -31.49 12.87 -1.05
C VAL A 10 -30.42 11.82 -1.32
N PHE A 11 -30.29 11.36 -2.57
CA PHE A 11 -29.09 10.66 -3.00
C PHE A 11 -27.96 11.69 -3.09
N VAL A 12 -27.24 11.88 -1.99
CA VAL A 12 -25.98 12.62 -1.97
C VAL A 12 -24.97 11.83 -2.82
N GLN A 13 -24.51 12.49 -3.87
CA GLN A 13 -23.61 11.99 -4.89
C GLN A 13 -22.22 11.70 -4.28
N LEU A 14 -21.99 10.45 -3.85
CA LEU A 14 -20.69 9.91 -3.41
C LEU A 14 -19.95 9.19 -4.56
N VAL A 15 -19.92 9.82 -5.73
CA VAL A 15 -19.12 9.36 -6.89
C VAL A 15 -18.35 10.54 -7.44
N ALA A 16 -17.30 10.95 -6.75
CA ALA A 16 -16.29 11.86 -7.29
C ALA A 16 -14.97 11.59 -6.56
N CYS A 17 -14.13 10.72 -7.15
CA CYS A 17 -12.65 10.79 -7.13
C CYS A 17 -11.96 9.48 -7.55
N TYR A 18 -12.51 8.64 -8.45
CA TYR A 18 -11.73 7.52 -9.00
C TYR A 18 -12.03 7.17 -10.47
N PRO A 19 -11.46 7.86 -11.46
CA PRO A 19 -11.30 7.34 -12.81
C PRO A 19 -9.89 6.76 -12.98
N ASN A 20 -9.56 5.63 -12.34
CA ASN A 20 -8.22 5.02 -12.47
C ASN A 20 -8.26 3.67 -13.19
N LEU A 21 -8.65 3.70 -14.47
CA LEU A 21 -8.28 2.66 -15.44
C LEU A 21 -7.24 3.14 -16.46
N GLY A 22 -6.91 4.43 -16.50
CA GLY A 22 -5.93 5.00 -17.45
C GLY A 22 -4.46 4.81 -17.09
N TYR A 23 -4.14 4.34 -15.87
CA TYR A 23 -2.76 4.24 -15.36
C TYR A 23 -2.16 2.83 -15.39
N VAL A 24 -2.94 1.84 -15.84
CA VAL A 24 -2.38 0.53 -16.19
C VAL A 24 -1.82 0.66 -17.60
N GLY A 25 -0.69 1.37 -17.71
CA GLY A 25 0.04 1.48 -18.96
C GLY A 25 0.24 0.09 -19.56
N ASN A 26 -0.03 -0.03 -20.85
CA ASN A 26 0.09 -1.27 -21.62
C ASN A 26 1.58 -1.62 -21.85
N GLN A 27 2.36 -1.71 -20.77
CA GLN A 27 3.76 -2.05 -20.84
C GLN A 27 3.94 -3.46 -20.32
N THR A 28 3.92 -4.39 -21.27
CA THR A 28 4.63 -5.67 -21.18
C THR A 28 6.11 -5.38 -21.03
N PHE A 29 6.56 -5.19 -19.79
CA PHE A 29 7.98 -5.27 -19.49
C PHE A 29 8.34 -6.72 -19.21
N HIS A 30 9.14 -7.29 -20.10
CA HIS A 30 9.95 -8.44 -19.76
C HIS A 30 10.83 -8.03 -18.58
N TYR A 31 10.61 -8.65 -17.42
CA TYR A 31 11.59 -8.64 -16.34
C TYR A 31 12.85 -9.31 -16.92
N ARG A 32 13.81 -8.50 -17.38
CA ARG A 32 15.17 -8.99 -17.57
C ARG A 32 15.74 -9.15 -16.17
N PHE A 33 15.74 -10.39 -15.69
CA PHE A 33 16.46 -10.76 -14.50
C PHE A 33 17.94 -10.43 -14.74
N PHE A 34 18.46 -9.46 -13.99
CA PHE A 34 19.89 -9.23 -13.94
C PHE A 34 20.53 -10.36 -13.14
N ASN A 35 20.79 -11.49 -13.80
CA ASN A 35 22.02 -12.21 -13.54
C ASN A 35 22.95 -11.89 -14.71
N SER A 36 23.48 -10.68 -14.73
CA SER A 36 24.58 -10.35 -15.65
C SER A 36 25.79 -9.94 -14.84
N VAL A 37 26.74 -10.86 -14.72
CA VAL A 37 28.15 -10.44 -14.81
C VAL A 37 28.33 -9.98 -16.26
N PRO A 38 28.79 -8.75 -16.55
CA PRO A 38 28.90 -8.27 -17.92
C PRO A 38 29.95 -9.10 -18.70
N GLY A 39 29.56 -9.68 -19.84
CA GLY A 39 30.53 -10.12 -20.86
C GLY A 39 30.38 -11.52 -21.46
N VAL A 40 29.42 -12.37 -21.07
CA VAL A 40 29.32 -13.73 -21.66
C VAL A 40 27.92 -14.02 -22.20
N VAL A 41 27.87 -14.31 -23.50
CA VAL A 41 26.69 -14.89 -24.15
C VAL A 41 26.66 -16.37 -23.79
N HIS A 42 25.77 -16.77 -22.89
CA HIS A 42 25.49 -18.17 -22.64
C HIS A 42 24.19 -18.58 -23.33
N THR A 43 24.33 -19.32 -24.43
CA THR A 43 23.30 -20.24 -24.89
C THR A 43 23.18 -21.33 -23.86
N TYR A 44 22.10 -21.35 -23.08
CA TYR A 44 21.82 -22.44 -22.15
C TYR A 44 21.29 -23.63 -22.96
N PRO A 45 21.93 -24.81 -22.94
CA PRO A 45 21.21 -26.04 -23.24
C PRO A 45 20.19 -26.26 -22.10
N GLU A 46 19.02 -26.78 -22.45
CA GLU A 46 18.02 -27.23 -21.48
C GLU A 46 18.69 -28.16 -20.45
N SER A 47 18.82 -27.70 -19.21
CA SER A 47 19.36 -28.51 -18.14
C SER A 47 18.20 -29.16 -17.38
N GLU A 48 17.83 -30.36 -17.80
CA GLU A 48 17.06 -31.29 -16.97
C GLU A 48 17.93 -31.67 -15.76
N HIS A 49 17.58 -31.14 -14.59
CA HIS A 49 18.20 -31.56 -13.33
C HIS A 49 17.28 -32.56 -12.62
N THR A 50 17.75 -33.80 -12.45
CA THR A 50 17.13 -34.84 -11.63
C THR A 50 17.58 -34.77 -10.17
N ILE A 51 16.76 -35.31 -9.26
CA ILE A 51 16.88 -35.23 -7.79
C ILE A 51 18.24 -35.71 -7.24
N GLU A 52 19.01 -36.47 -8.00
CA GLU A 52 20.30 -37.03 -7.56
C GLU A 52 21.47 -36.04 -7.58
N SER A 53 21.35 -34.84 -8.16
CA SER A 53 22.41 -33.82 -8.06
C SER A 53 22.40 -33.04 -6.74
N LEU A 54 21.55 -33.40 -5.77
CA LEU A 54 21.39 -32.73 -4.47
C LEU A 54 21.85 -33.55 -3.25
N THR A 55 22.45 -34.73 -3.44
CA THR A 55 22.80 -35.60 -2.30
C THR A 55 24.29 -35.81 -2.16
N GLY A 56 24.98 -34.82 -1.58
CA GLY A 56 26.13 -35.13 -0.73
C GLY A 56 25.59 -35.78 0.55
N THR A 57 26.03 -36.99 0.86
CA THR A 57 25.60 -37.75 2.03
C THR A 57 25.79 -36.96 3.32
N LEU A 58 24.69 -36.72 4.05
CA LEU A 58 24.71 -36.08 5.37
C LEU A 58 25.31 -37.05 6.42
N PRO A 59 26.03 -36.54 7.44
CA PRO A 59 26.56 -37.37 8.52
C PRO A 59 25.46 -38.20 9.20
N ALA A 60 25.76 -39.47 9.53
CA ALA A 60 24.81 -40.44 10.07
C ALA A 60 24.10 -40.00 11.37
N GLU A 61 24.64 -38.98 12.04
CA GLU A 61 24.14 -38.40 13.28
C GLU A 61 22.97 -37.41 13.09
N TRP A 62 22.59 -37.12 11.84
CA TRP A 62 21.52 -36.16 11.48
C TRP A 62 20.24 -36.84 10.94
N GLN A 63 20.14 -38.16 11.02
CA GLN A 63 19.01 -38.91 10.44
C GLN A 63 17.68 -38.80 11.23
N ASN A 64 17.58 -37.98 12.28
CA ASN A 64 16.36 -37.92 13.10
C ASN A 64 15.96 -36.51 13.59
N VAL A 65 15.86 -35.48 12.72
CA VAL A 65 14.91 -34.36 12.89
C VAL A 65 14.51 -33.76 11.52
N SER A 66 13.56 -34.37 10.82
CA SER A 66 12.90 -33.75 9.66
C SER A 66 11.86 -32.73 10.13
N THR A 67 12.26 -31.49 10.39
CA THR A 67 11.32 -30.36 10.55
C THR A 67 11.27 -29.56 9.25
N LYS A 68 10.39 -29.97 8.32
CA LYS A 68 10.08 -29.20 7.12
C LYS A 68 9.63 -27.78 7.54
N ARG A 69 10.45 -26.76 7.27
CA ARG A 69 10.10 -25.36 7.58
C ARG A 69 8.94 -24.91 6.67
N SER A 70 7.89 -24.34 7.27
CA SER A 70 6.72 -23.88 6.53
C SER A 70 7.01 -22.62 5.71
N ASN A 71 6.49 -22.57 4.48
CA ASN A 71 6.60 -21.40 3.60
C ASN A 71 5.56 -20.31 3.95
N LEU A 72 5.64 -19.15 3.29
CA LEU A 72 4.75 -18.00 3.54
C LEU A 72 3.26 -18.37 3.45
N ILE A 73 2.86 -19.18 2.48
CA ILE A 73 1.45 -19.58 2.33
C ILE A 73 1.01 -20.51 3.46
N GLU A 74 1.87 -21.43 3.89
CA GLU A 74 1.60 -22.32 5.02
C GLU A 74 1.51 -21.56 6.35
N ILE A 75 2.42 -20.60 6.59
CA ILE A 75 2.37 -19.75 7.78
C ILE A 75 1.11 -18.86 7.76
N ALA A 76 0.76 -18.27 6.62
CA ALA A 76 -0.47 -17.48 6.48
C ALA A 76 -1.74 -18.28 6.83
N LYS A 77 -1.80 -19.56 6.43
CA LYS A 77 -2.89 -20.47 6.84
C LYS A 77 -2.89 -20.72 8.35
N LYS A 78 -1.73 -20.94 8.96
CA LYS A 78 -1.59 -21.13 10.43
C LYS A 78 -2.04 -19.89 11.21
N LEU A 79 -1.85 -18.69 10.64
CA LEU A 79 -2.30 -17.41 11.19
C LEU A 79 -3.77 -17.08 10.88
N ASN A 80 -4.54 -18.02 10.31
CA ASN A 80 -5.94 -17.81 9.92
C ASN A 80 -6.16 -16.67 8.90
N LEU A 81 -5.18 -16.42 8.02
CA LEU A 81 -5.27 -15.42 6.93
C LEU A 81 -5.85 -16.05 5.65
N THR A 82 -6.96 -16.77 5.77
CA THR A 82 -7.51 -17.59 4.68
C THR A 82 -7.92 -16.76 3.46
N LYS A 83 -8.54 -15.58 3.66
CA LYS A 83 -8.92 -14.69 2.56
C LYS A 83 -7.73 -14.11 1.80
N LEU A 84 -6.64 -13.84 2.50
CA LEU A 84 -5.39 -13.43 1.88
C LEU A 84 -4.85 -14.55 0.98
N VAL A 85 -4.82 -15.78 1.49
CA VAL A 85 -4.35 -16.94 0.74
C VAL A 85 -5.21 -17.19 -0.50
N GLU A 86 -6.53 -17.12 -0.38
CA GLU A 86 -7.46 -17.20 -1.52
C GLU A 86 -7.19 -16.10 -2.55
N ALA A 87 -6.98 -14.86 -2.09
CA ALA A 87 -6.67 -13.75 -2.97
C ALA A 87 -5.33 -13.93 -3.69
N ILE A 88 -4.29 -14.41 -3.01
CA ILE A 88 -2.97 -14.74 -3.60
C ILE A 88 -3.10 -15.78 -4.71
N ILE A 89 -3.87 -16.85 -4.46
CA ILE A 89 -4.15 -17.90 -5.45
C ILE A 89 -4.89 -17.32 -6.65
N LYS A 90 -5.95 -16.53 -6.39
CA LYS A 90 -6.78 -15.90 -7.43
C LYS A 90 -5.99 -14.97 -8.35
N VAL A 91 -4.94 -14.30 -7.85
CA VAL A 91 -4.10 -13.41 -8.65
C VAL A 91 -2.88 -14.12 -9.28
N GLY A 92 -2.73 -15.43 -9.07
CA GLY A 92 -1.66 -16.24 -9.66
C GLY A 92 -0.29 -16.07 -9.00
N LEU A 93 -0.21 -15.61 -7.74
CA LEU A 93 1.05 -15.40 -7.03
C LEU A 93 1.44 -16.57 -6.10
N ALA A 94 0.62 -17.61 -6.00
CA ALA A 94 0.88 -18.74 -5.11
C ALA A 94 2.17 -19.50 -5.47
N GLY A 95 2.44 -19.74 -6.76
CA GLY A 95 3.68 -20.39 -7.20
C GLY A 95 4.92 -19.62 -6.79
N LEU A 96 4.92 -18.30 -7.03
CA LEU A 96 5.96 -17.38 -6.61
C LEU A 96 6.19 -17.44 -5.10
N LEU A 97 5.14 -17.24 -4.29
CA LEU A 97 5.25 -17.18 -2.83
C LEU A 97 5.44 -18.55 -2.15
N ASN A 98 5.36 -19.65 -2.89
CA ASN A 98 5.69 -20.99 -2.37
C ASN A 98 7.17 -21.32 -2.47
N HIS A 99 7.88 -20.77 -3.45
CA HIS A 99 9.22 -21.20 -3.85
C HIS A 99 10.25 -20.08 -3.86
N GLU A 100 9.85 -18.87 -4.25
CA GLU A 100 10.74 -17.72 -4.31
C GLU A 100 10.75 -16.94 -2.99
N GLY A 101 11.79 -16.13 -2.83
CA GLY A 101 12.01 -15.28 -1.67
C GLY A 101 13.47 -14.83 -1.58
N PRO A 102 13.83 -14.05 -0.55
CA PRO A 102 12.98 -13.70 0.59
C PRO A 102 11.96 -12.59 0.31
N PHE A 103 10.75 -12.72 0.89
CA PHE A 103 9.73 -11.68 0.87
C PHE A 103 9.20 -11.33 2.26
N THR A 104 8.67 -10.12 2.42
CA THR A 104 7.86 -9.73 3.57
C THR A 104 6.42 -9.61 3.12
N LEU A 105 5.55 -10.46 3.67
CA LEU A 105 4.13 -10.42 3.41
C LEU A 105 3.41 -9.67 4.53
N PHE A 106 2.86 -8.51 4.22
CA PHE A 106 1.95 -7.80 5.11
C PHE A 106 0.55 -8.38 4.92
N GLY A 107 0.11 -9.26 5.81
CA GLY A 107 -1.11 -10.03 5.64
C GLY A 107 -2.30 -9.46 6.39
N PRO A 108 -3.31 -8.86 5.72
CA PRO A 108 -4.52 -8.42 6.38
C PRO A 108 -5.32 -9.60 6.93
N THR A 109 -5.93 -9.41 8.10
CA THR A 109 -6.86 -10.38 8.69
C THR A 109 -8.08 -10.62 7.78
N ASN A 110 -8.81 -11.71 8.02
CA ASN A 110 -10.06 -11.97 7.31
C ASN A 110 -11.09 -10.84 7.51
N GLU A 111 -11.13 -10.25 8.71
CA GLU A 111 -11.97 -9.09 9.03
C GLU A 111 -11.56 -7.86 8.19
N ALA A 112 -10.26 -7.64 7.98
CA ALA A 112 -9.78 -6.54 7.12
C ALA A 112 -10.32 -6.66 5.69
N PHE A 113 -10.41 -7.88 5.15
CA PHE A 113 -10.98 -8.15 3.83
C PHE A 113 -12.52 -8.03 3.79
N GLU A 114 -13.21 -8.03 4.92
CA GLU A 114 -14.65 -7.74 5.01
C GLU A 114 -14.89 -6.24 5.08
N ASN A 115 -14.03 -5.55 5.81
CA ASN A 115 -14.12 -4.12 6.08
C ASN A 115 -13.19 -3.30 5.18
N VAL A 116 -13.16 -3.64 3.89
CA VAL A 116 -12.30 -2.96 2.92
C VAL A 116 -12.74 -1.50 2.76
N PRO A 117 -11.82 -0.53 2.91
CA PRO A 117 -12.17 0.88 2.72
C PRO A 117 -12.80 1.15 1.36
N GLY A 118 -13.84 1.99 1.32
CA GLY A 118 -14.60 2.24 0.08
C GLY A 118 -13.75 2.74 -1.09
N TYR A 119 -12.63 3.42 -0.83
CA TYR A 119 -11.70 3.88 -1.86
C TYR A 119 -10.93 2.73 -2.54
N CYS A 120 -10.80 1.57 -1.90
CA CYS A 120 -10.19 0.38 -2.50
C CYS A 120 -11.04 -0.25 -3.61
N ARG A 121 -12.33 0.06 -3.68
CA ARG A 121 -13.30 -0.60 -4.58
C ARG A 121 -12.90 -0.54 -6.05
N TYR A 122 -12.15 0.50 -6.45
CA TYR A 122 -11.74 0.73 -7.82
C TYR A 122 -10.33 0.20 -8.13
N VAL A 123 -9.68 -0.43 -7.16
CA VAL A 123 -8.32 -0.97 -7.32
C VAL A 123 -8.40 -2.45 -7.70
N PRO A 124 -7.76 -2.88 -8.82
CA PRO A 124 -7.74 -4.29 -9.17
C PRO A 124 -7.03 -5.14 -8.10
N LEU A 125 -7.62 -6.26 -7.70
CA LEU A 125 -7.12 -7.15 -6.65
C LEU A 125 -5.64 -7.53 -6.82
N LYS A 126 -5.19 -7.76 -8.06
CA LYS A 126 -3.79 -8.05 -8.38
C LYS A 126 -2.83 -6.99 -7.83
N TYR A 127 -3.15 -5.72 -7.95
CA TYR A 127 -2.31 -4.64 -7.45
C TYR A 127 -2.41 -4.49 -5.94
N VAL A 128 -3.58 -4.71 -5.36
CA VAL A 128 -3.74 -4.77 -3.90
C VAL A 128 -2.80 -5.82 -3.32
N ILE A 129 -2.87 -7.07 -3.79
CA ILE A 129 -2.03 -8.16 -3.26
C ILE A 129 -0.54 -7.91 -3.49
N LYS A 130 -0.14 -7.45 -4.67
CA LYS A 130 1.26 -7.08 -4.92
C LYS A 130 1.78 -6.00 -3.97
N HIS A 131 0.94 -5.06 -3.57
CA HIS A 131 1.35 -3.99 -2.67
C HIS A 131 1.38 -4.41 -1.20
N HIS A 132 0.85 -5.59 -0.86
CA HIS A 132 1.05 -6.21 0.45
C HIS A 132 2.36 -7.01 0.53
N ILE A 133 3.13 -7.09 -0.56
CA ILE A 133 4.39 -7.83 -0.63
C ILE A 133 5.53 -6.82 -0.75
N ALA A 134 6.45 -6.84 0.20
CA ALA A 134 7.74 -6.16 0.10
C ALA A 134 8.84 -7.14 -0.31
N LEU A 135 9.82 -6.64 -1.07
CA LEU A 135 11.01 -7.39 -1.47
C LEU A 135 12.00 -7.50 -0.31
N GLY A 136 12.54 -8.69 -0.05
CA GLY A 136 13.41 -8.97 1.11
C GLY A 136 12.64 -9.45 2.33
N ALA A 137 13.32 -10.03 3.32
CA ALA A 137 12.73 -10.47 4.60
C ALA A 137 13.04 -9.45 5.69
N HIS A 138 12.15 -8.45 5.82
CA HIS A 138 12.25 -7.37 6.79
C HIS A 138 11.56 -7.72 8.12
N LYS A 139 12.34 -7.81 9.19
CA LYS A 139 11.82 -8.02 10.56
C LYS A 139 11.45 -6.71 11.23
N GLU A 140 10.64 -6.79 12.29
CA GLU A 140 10.29 -5.60 13.09
C GLU A 140 11.52 -4.91 13.67
N SER A 141 12.55 -5.67 14.07
CA SER A 141 13.82 -5.13 14.56
C SER A 141 14.55 -4.23 13.55
N GLU A 142 14.26 -4.37 12.26
CA GLU A 142 14.88 -3.59 11.18
C GLU A 142 14.05 -2.36 10.82
N PHE A 143 12.82 -2.25 11.34
CA PHE A 143 11.94 -1.12 11.08
C PHE A 143 12.49 0.15 11.72
N LYS A 144 12.49 1.22 10.90
CA LYS A 144 12.83 2.57 11.31
C LYS A 144 11.68 3.49 10.91
N ASN A 145 11.48 4.56 11.68
CA ASN A 145 10.46 5.54 11.32
C ASN A 145 10.79 6.12 9.93
N ASN A 146 9.78 6.22 9.06
CA ASN A 146 9.89 6.63 7.66
C ASN A 146 10.68 5.68 6.74
N LEU A 147 10.96 4.44 7.16
CA LEU A 147 11.58 3.45 6.29
C LEU A 147 10.68 3.19 5.06
N LEU A 148 11.27 3.18 3.88
CA LEU A 148 10.58 2.92 2.63
C LEU A 148 11.05 1.57 2.06
N LEU A 149 10.17 0.58 2.08
CA LEU A 149 10.41 -0.75 1.53
C LEU A 149 9.92 -0.81 0.08
N ASP A 150 10.68 -1.42 -0.82
CA ASP A 150 10.21 -1.63 -2.19
C ASP A 150 9.13 -2.71 -2.21
N SER A 151 7.95 -2.34 -2.71
CA SER A 151 6.84 -3.28 -2.87
C SER A 151 6.96 -4.06 -4.18
N PHE A 152 6.20 -5.15 -4.30
CA PHE A 152 6.13 -5.93 -5.54
C PHE A 152 5.42 -5.19 -6.69
N VAL A 153 4.84 -4.01 -6.43
CA VAL A 153 4.37 -3.09 -7.47
C VAL A 153 5.51 -2.16 -7.87
N PRO A 154 5.97 -2.17 -9.13
CA PRO A 154 7.09 -1.33 -9.58
C PRO A 154 6.86 0.16 -9.30
N GLY A 155 7.89 0.82 -8.77
CA GLY A 155 7.85 2.24 -8.43
C GLY A 155 6.94 2.59 -7.24
N ARG A 156 6.47 1.59 -6.49
CA ARG A 156 5.67 1.77 -5.27
C ARG A 156 6.43 1.28 -4.06
N LYS A 157 6.41 2.10 -3.02
CA LYS A 157 7.04 1.78 -1.74
C LYS A 157 5.99 1.60 -0.65
N LEU A 158 6.28 0.71 0.27
CA LEU A 158 5.57 0.52 1.52
C LEU A 158 6.29 1.34 2.58
N ARG A 159 5.61 2.31 3.18
CA ARG A 159 6.23 3.19 4.18
C ARG A 159 5.95 2.68 5.58
N ILE A 160 7.01 2.43 6.34
CA ILE A 160 6.91 2.09 7.75
C ILE A 160 6.94 3.37 8.58
N ASN A 161 6.01 3.48 9.52
CA ASN A 161 5.97 4.55 10.51
C ASN A 161 5.92 3.96 11.91
N ILE A 162 6.74 4.51 12.80
CA ILE A 162 6.79 4.10 14.21
C ILE A 162 6.30 5.28 15.04
N TYR A 163 5.33 5.02 15.92
CA TYR A 163 4.75 6.01 16.81
C TYR A 163 5.11 5.66 18.26
N PRO A 164 6.20 6.23 18.80
CA PRO A 164 6.72 5.83 20.12
C PRO A 164 5.70 6.04 21.25
N GLN A 165 4.89 7.09 21.16
CA GLN A 165 3.90 7.43 22.19
C GLN A 165 2.81 6.37 22.35
N THR A 166 2.42 5.72 21.24
CA THR A 166 1.37 4.70 21.22
C THR A 166 1.95 3.29 21.10
N HIS A 167 3.27 3.16 20.99
CA HIS A 167 3.97 1.91 20.68
C HIS A 167 3.42 1.20 19.44
N SER A 168 2.87 1.95 18.47
CA SER A 168 2.30 1.40 17.26
C SER A 168 3.28 1.49 16.10
N VAL A 169 3.29 0.44 15.28
CA VAL A 169 4.01 0.39 14.01
C VAL A 169 2.98 0.24 12.91
N THR A 170 3.12 1.05 11.87
CA THR A 170 2.20 1.01 10.72
C THR A 170 2.96 0.83 9.42
N VAL A 171 2.30 0.21 8.44
CA VAL A 171 2.77 0.10 7.06
C VAL A 171 1.76 0.78 6.13
N SER A 172 2.21 1.79 5.38
CA SER A 172 1.37 2.62 4.52
C SER A 172 0.09 3.12 5.22
N GLY A 173 0.22 3.49 6.51
CA GLY A 173 -0.87 3.97 7.35
C GLY A 173 -1.83 2.89 7.87
N ARG A 174 -1.51 1.60 7.73
CA ARG A 174 -2.25 0.48 8.33
C ARG A 174 -1.49 -0.10 9.52
N ASN A 175 -2.18 -0.35 10.62
CA ASN A 175 -1.55 -0.85 11.84
C ASN A 175 -1.08 -2.30 11.70
N ILE A 176 0.12 -2.59 12.18
CA ILE A 176 0.66 -3.94 12.29
C ILE A 176 0.28 -4.50 13.66
N THR A 177 -0.47 -5.59 13.69
CA THR A 177 -1.03 -6.15 14.93
C THR A 177 -0.26 -7.36 15.44
N ASN A 178 0.47 -8.06 14.58
CA ASN A 178 1.30 -9.20 14.96
C ASN A 178 2.49 -9.29 14.00
N THR A 179 3.70 -9.37 14.55
CA THR A 179 4.96 -9.21 13.82
C THR A 179 5.79 -10.49 13.80
N ASP A 180 6.78 -10.51 12.90
CA ASP A 180 7.88 -11.48 12.90
C ASP A 180 7.50 -12.97 12.79
N ASN A 181 6.42 -13.29 12.06
CA ASN A 181 6.08 -14.68 11.76
C ASN A 181 7.00 -15.23 10.66
N VAL A 182 8.06 -15.91 11.08
CA VAL A 182 9.10 -16.42 10.18
C VAL A 182 8.60 -17.60 9.35
N ALA A 183 8.88 -17.56 8.05
CA ALA A 183 8.67 -18.62 7.08
C ALA A 183 10.01 -19.06 6.44
N SER A 184 10.02 -20.19 5.73
CA SER A 184 11.21 -20.67 5.02
C SER A 184 11.70 -19.73 3.92
N ASN A 185 10.79 -18.94 3.34
CA ASN A 185 11.05 -18.04 2.22
C ASN A 185 10.66 -16.58 2.52
N GLY A 186 10.54 -16.19 3.80
CA GLY A 186 10.19 -14.82 4.16
C GLY A 186 9.71 -14.62 5.59
N VAL A 187 9.01 -13.51 5.81
CA VAL A 187 8.36 -13.16 7.09
C VAL A 187 6.97 -12.58 6.85
N ILE A 188 6.04 -12.84 7.77
CA ILE A 188 4.68 -12.30 7.72
C ILE A 188 4.45 -11.35 8.89
N HIS A 189 3.89 -10.18 8.58
CA HIS A 189 3.36 -9.23 9.54
C HIS A 189 1.86 -9.09 9.32
N VAL A 190 1.05 -9.27 10.35
CA VAL A 190 -0.41 -9.25 10.26
C VAL A 190 -0.92 -7.82 10.38
N LEU A 191 -1.92 -7.46 9.57
CA LEU A 191 -2.57 -6.16 9.57
C LEU A 191 -4.04 -6.25 9.94
N SER A 192 -4.56 -5.23 10.63
CA SER A 192 -6.00 -5.08 10.89
C SER A 192 -6.78 -4.53 9.69
N GLU A 193 -6.10 -4.02 8.67
CA GLU A 193 -6.70 -3.34 7.52
C GLU A 193 -5.95 -3.66 6.22
N VAL A 194 -6.63 -3.48 5.08
CA VAL A 194 -6.07 -3.70 3.74
C VAL A 194 -5.34 -2.45 3.25
N ILE A 195 -4.12 -2.62 2.74
CA ILE A 195 -3.35 -1.57 2.06
C ILE A 195 -3.87 -1.38 0.62
N CYS A 196 -4.46 -0.22 0.35
CA CYS A 196 -4.92 0.14 -1.01
C CYS A 196 -4.33 1.46 -1.53
N THR A 197 -3.35 2.02 -0.84
CA THR A 197 -2.71 3.30 -1.15
C THR A 197 -1.74 3.16 -2.33
N LEU A 198 -2.29 3.01 -3.54
CA LEU A 198 -1.50 2.83 -4.76
C LEU A 198 -1.27 4.14 -5.54
N PHE A 199 -1.49 5.30 -4.94
CA PHE A 199 -1.44 6.57 -5.66
C PHE A 199 0.00 7.05 -5.88
N LYS A 200 0.29 7.60 -7.08
CA LYS A 200 1.59 8.21 -7.42
C LYS A 200 1.39 9.70 -7.38
N GLY A 201 2.16 10.38 -6.56
CA GLY A 201 2.11 11.82 -6.51
C GLY A 201 2.46 12.35 -5.14
N SER A 202 2.55 13.66 -5.10
CA SER A 202 2.74 14.49 -3.92
C SER A 202 1.40 14.80 -3.24
N ALA A 203 1.44 15.46 -2.08
CA ALA A 203 0.22 15.93 -1.44
C ALA A 203 -0.52 16.94 -2.33
N ALA A 204 0.22 17.83 -3.01
CA ALA A 204 -0.33 18.78 -3.96
C ALA A 204 -1.06 18.08 -5.14
N PHE A 205 -0.44 17.04 -5.72
CA PHE A 205 -1.03 16.28 -6.80
C PHE A 205 -2.34 15.59 -6.38
N GLU A 206 -2.35 14.98 -5.19
CA GLU A 206 -3.53 14.28 -4.66
C GLU A 206 -4.70 15.24 -4.35
N LEU A 207 -4.41 16.45 -3.86
CA LEU A 207 -5.42 17.48 -3.63
C LEU A 207 -6.00 17.99 -4.95
N GLY A 208 -5.13 18.32 -5.91
CA GLY A 208 -5.55 18.90 -7.20
C GLY A 208 -6.37 17.94 -8.07
N ARG A 209 -6.14 16.62 -7.96
CA ARG A 209 -6.91 15.64 -8.75
C ARG A 209 -8.32 15.42 -8.23
N CYS A 210 -8.61 15.77 -6.96
CA CYS A 210 -9.87 15.42 -6.35
C CYS A 210 -10.83 16.60 -6.28
N ARG A 211 -11.97 16.48 -6.98
CA ARG A 211 -12.97 17.54 -7.13
C ARG A 211 -13.53 18.06 -5.80
N ALA A 212 -13.49 17.25 -4.73
CA ALA A 212 -13.97 17.65 -3.41
C ALA A 212 -13.07 18.67 -2.68
N TYR A 213 -11.87 18.95 -3.21
CA TYR A 213 -10.89 19.88 -2.66
C TYR A 213 -10.57 21.02 -3.63
N SER A 214 -11.47 21.33 -4.56
CA SER A 214 -11.22 22.32 -5.62
C SER A 214 -10.96 23.73 -5.06
N VAL A 215 -11.63 24.10 -3.97
CA VAL A 215 -11.40 25.39 -3.29
C VAL A 215 -10.04 25.39 -2.61
N LEU A 216 -9.69 24.31 -1.92
CA LEU A 216 -8.39 24.18 -1.23
C LEU A 216 -7.22 24.25 -2.21
N ASP A 217 -7.28 23.51 -3.32
CA ASP A 217 -6.23 23.51 -4.35
C ASP A 217 -6.01 24.92 -4.93
N ALA A 218 -7.09 25.66 -5.20
CA ALA A 218 -6.99 27.04 -5.67
C ALA A 218 -6.33 27.97 -4.62
N LEU A 219 -6.66 27.80 -3.34
CA LEU A 219 -6.07 28.58 -2.25
C LEU A 219 -4.59 28.26 -2.04
N ILE A 220 -4.20 26.98 -2.09
CA ILE A 220 -2.80 26.53 -2.01
C ILE A 220 -1.96 27.17 -3.13
N LYS A 221 -2.48 27.18 -4.37
CA LYS A 221 -1.81 27.83 -5.51
C LYS A 221 -1.70 29.34 -5.32
N THR A 222 -2.76 29.99 -4.86
CA THR A 222 -2.77 31.44 -4.58
C THR A 222 -1.76 31.81 -3.48
N ALA A 223 -1.60 30.95 -2.47
CA ALA A 223 -0.66 31.14 -1.38
C ALA A 223 0.79 30.77 -1.70
N GLY A 224 1.07 30.26 -2.90
CA GLY A 224 2.40 29.79 -3.30
C GLY A 224 2.89 28.59 -2.48
N LEU A 225 1.98 27.74 -2.00
CA LEU A 225 2.30 26.53 -1.22
C LEU A 225 2.32 25.26 -2.08
N TYR A 226 2.00 25.35 -3.37
CA TYR A 226 1.95 24.20 -4.27
C TYR A 226 3.31 23.49 -4.34
N ASP A 227 4.38 24.21 -4.67
CA ASP A 227 5.72 23.63 -4.82
C ASP A 227 6.23 22.97 -3.53
N ALA A 228 5.88 23.54 -2.37
CA ALA A 228 6.22 22.96 -1.08
C ALA A 228 5.50 21.62 -0.84
N LEU A 229 4.22 21.55 -1.20
CA LEU A 229 3.42 20.32 -1.09
C LEU A 229 3.66 19.34 -2.25
N ASP A 230 4.28 19.80 -3.34
CA ASP A 230 4.70 18.97 -4.47
C ASP A 230 6.09 18.34 -4.26
N GLY A 231 6.92 19.00 -3.46
CA GLY A 231 8.24 18.53 -3.07
C GLY A 231 8.24 17.32 -2.14
N ASP A 232 9.44 16.93 -1.72
CA ASP A 232 9.64 15.78 -0.87
C ASP A 232 9.03 16.01 0.53
N GLY A 233 8.17 15.08 0.94
CA GLY A 233 7.58 15.07 2.26
C GLY A 233 8.51 14.53 3.35
N PRO A 234 7.97 14.11 4.51
CA PRO A 234 6.57 13.75 4.72
C PRO A 234 5.68 14.89 5.23
N PHE A 235 4.47 14.99 4.65
CA PHE A 235 3.42 15.89 5.11
C PHE A 235 2.20 15.11 5.61
N THR A 236 1.49 15.70 6.57
CA THR A 236 0.13 15.32 6.94
C THR A 236 -0.72 16.56 6.75
N VAL A 237 -1.60 16.56 5.74
CA VAL A 237 -2.46 17.71 5.43
C VAL A 237 -3.88 17.39 5.88
N PHE A 238 -4.41 18.16 6.83
CA PHE A 238 -5.80 18.11 7.24
C PHE A 238 -6.67 18.85 6.23
N ALA A 239 -6.90 18.24 5.06
CA ALA A 239 -7.52 18.90 3.92
C ALA A 239 -9.03 19.23 4.12
N PRO A 240 -9.42 20.51 4.32
CA PRO A 240 -10.83 20.89 4.35
C PRO A 240 -11.50 20.66 3.00
N THR A 241 -12.69 20.06 3.02
CA THR A 241 -13.51 19.84 1.81
C THR A 241 -14.17 21.13 1.33
N ASP A 242 -14.62 21.16 0.07
CA ASP A 242 -15.41 22.27 -0.47
C ASP A 242 -16.70 22.51 0.35
N LYS A 243 -17.29 21.47 0.94
CA LYS A 243 -18.42 21.58 1.88
C LYS A 243 -18.04 22.22 3.22
N ALA A 244 -16.79 22.10 3.65
CA ALA A 244 -16.29 22.84 4.82
C ALA A 244 -16.15 24.32 4.48
N PHE A 245 -15.61 24.65 3.31
CA PHE A 245 -15.52 26.05 2.84
C PHE A 245 -16.89 26.68 2.63
N SER A 246 -17.89 25.93 2.16
CA SER A 246 -19.24 26.46 1.95
C SER A 246 -19.96 26.88 3.25
N LYS A 247 -19.41 26.53 4.42
CA LYS A 247 -19.91 26.99 5.73
C LYS A 247 -19.33 28.34 6.15
N LEU A 248 -18.27 28.81 5.49
CA LEU A 248 -17.67 30.11 5.74
C LEU A 248 -18.42 31.20 4.96
N SER A 249 -18.41 32.44 5.47
CA SER A 249 -18.99 33.55 4.72
C SER A 249 -18.17 33.85 3.46
N PRO A 250 -18.80 34.18 2.32
CA PRO A 250 -18.10 34.57 1.10
C PRO A 250 -17.11 35.73 1.32
N ASP A 251 -17.48 36.68 2.19
CA ASP A 251 -16.64 37.82 2.54
C ASP A 251 -15.34 37.40 3.23
N LEU A 252 -15.38 36.39 4.09
CA LEU A 252 -14.17 35.88 4.76
C LEU A 252 -13.23 35.24 3.74
N ILE A 253 -13.76 34.44 2.80
CA ILE A 253 -12.97 33.81 1.75
C ILE A 253 -12.32 34.88 0.85
N ASN A 254 -13.09 35.91 0.48
CA ASN A 254 -12.57 37.00 -0.33
C ASN A 254 -11.49 37.82 0.40
N LYS A 255 -11.67 38.07 1.71
CA LYS A 255 -10.65 38.71 2.55
C LYS A 255 -9.37 37.88 2.61
N LEU A 256 -9.47 36.57 2.81
CA LEU A 256 -8.31 35.68 2.81
C LEU A 256 -7.60 35.68 1.45
N LYS A 257 -8.33 35.62 0.35
CA LYS A 257 -7.74 35.71 -1.00
C LYS A 257 -7.01 37.04 -1.26
N SER A 258 -7.52 38.14 -0.71
CA SER A 258 -6.88 39.46 -0.84
C SER A 258 -5.65 39.64 0.07
N ASN A 259 -5.54 38.87 1.14
CA ASN A 259 -4.42 38.90 2.09
C ASN A 259 -3.66 37.58 2.06
N VAL A 260 -2.73 37.46 1.11
CA VAL A 260 -1.94 36.25 0.88
C VAL A 260 -1.18 35.80 2.13
N THR A 261 -0.68 36.74 2.95
CA THR A 261 0.02 36.42 4.20
C THR A 261 -0.91 35.70 5.18
N ALA A 262 -2.09 36.26 5.44
CA ALA A 262 -3.09 35.64 6.32
C ALA A 262 -3.59 34.30 5.75
N LEU A 263 -3.80 34.21 4.44
CA LEU A 263 -4.18 32.95 3.79
C LEU A 263 -3.11 31.86 4.00
N LYS A 264 -1.84 32.21 3.84
CA LYS A 264 -0.72 31.28 4.02
C LYS A 264 -0.65 30.78 5.47
N GLU A 265 -0.82 31.64 6.46
CA GLU A 265 -0.88 31.25 7.87
C GLU A 265 -2.02 30.26 8.15
N VAL A 266 -3.22 30.54 7.64
CA VAL A 266 -4.38 29.65 7.80
C VAL A 266 -4.13 28.29 7.14
N LEU A 267 -3.54 28.27 5.94
CA LEU A 267 -3.25 27.03 5.23
C LEU A 267 -2.13 26.22 5.90
N LEU A 268 -1.10 26.86 6.44
CA LEU A 268 -0.01 26.19 7.17
C LEU A 268 -0.45 25.62 8.52
N TYR A 269 -1.61 26.03 9.03
CA TYR A 269 -2.21 25.45 10.23
C TYR A 269 -2.89 24.09 9.97
N HIS A 270 -3.20 23.77 8.71
CA HIS A 270 -3.81 22.50 8.29
C HIS A 270 -2.75 21.52 7.80
#